data_AF-A0A497G904-F1
#
_entry.id   AF-A0A497G904-F1
#
_cell.length_a   1.000
_cell.length_b   1.000
_cell.length_c   1.000
_cell.angle_alpha   90.00
_cell.angle_beta   90.00
_cell.angle_gamma   90.00
#
_symmetry.space_group_name_H-M   'P 1'
#
loop_
_entity.id
_entity.type
_entity.pdbx_description
1 polymer ?
#
loop_
_entity_poly.entity_id
_entity_poly.type
_entity_poly.pdbx_seq_one_letter_code
_entity_poly.pdbx_strand_id
1 'polypeptide(L)'
;MPLLTRGVREALAKRLGVSEDRVEDELNTAVEDVANMVRRFVWAGQYSFADRLANAASREAVTATLYEMLRISKSALDAGRTLDEDVKPYVAREESVKLLLDLMDLDLIAGLEAARRAAVLA
;
A
#
# COMPACT_ATOMS: atom_id res chain seq x y z
N MET A 1 3.82 19.60 -5.93
CA MET A 1 2.46 19.88 -5.43
C MET A 1 2.29 19.10 -4.14
N PRO A 2 1.74 19.68 -3.07
CA PRO A 2 1.37 18.88 -1.90
C PRO A 2 0.38 17.80 -2.35
N LEU A 3 0.66 16.54 -1.99
CA LEU A 3 -0.15 15.38 -2.38
C LEU A 3 -1.58 15.47 -1.81
N LEU A 4 -1.78 16.25 -0.76
CA LEU A 4 -3.03 16.31 -0.01
C LEU A 4 -3.53 17.75 0.11
N THR A 5 -4.81 17.94 -0.23
CA THR A 5 -5.51 19.18 0.12
C THR A 5 -5.63 19.31 1.65
N ARG A 6 -5.84 20.53 2.15
CA ARG A 6 -6.03 20.76 3.59
C ARG A 6 -7.19 19.93 4.17
N GLY A 7 -8.33 19.88 3.48
CA GLY A 7 -9.49 19.11 3.94
C GLY A 7 -9.22 17.60 4.02
N VAL A 8 -8.42 17.06 3.09
CA VAL A 8 -8.01 15.64 3.13
C VAL A 8 -7.08 15.38 4.31
N ARG A 9 -6.12 16.29 4.58
CA ARG A 9 -5.23 16.19 5.76
C ARG A 9 -6.00 16.22 7.06
N GLU A 10 -6.94 17.16 7.22
CA GLU A 10 -7.80 17.26 8.40
C GLU A 10 -8.63 15.97 8.62
N ALA A 11 -9.20 15.41 7.54
CA ALA A 11 -9.97 14.19 7.61
C ALA A 11 -9.12 12.96 8.00
N LEU A 12 -7.92 12.83 7.42
CA LEU A 12 -6.99 11.75 7.75
C LEU A 12 -6.43 11.88 9.17
N ALA A 13 -6.05 13.08 9.59
CA ALA A 13 -5.60 13.38 10.95
C ALA A 13 -6.62 12.88 11.99
N LYS A 14 -7.91 13.19 11.75
CA LYS A 14 -9.01 12.72 12.61
C LYS A 14 -9.17 11.20 12.60
N ARG A 15 -9.03 10.52 11.45
CA ARG A 15 -9.12 9.05 11.36
C ARG A 15 -7.96 8.35 12.05
N LEU A 16 -6.76 8.90 11.90
CA LEU A 16 -5.52 8.35 12.46
C LEU A 16 -5.32 8.70 13.95
N GLY A 17 -6.03 9.72 14.46
CA GLY A 17 -5.81 10.22 15.81
C GLY A 17 -4.45 10.93 15.97
N VAL A 18 -3.95 11.54 14.90
CA VAL A 18 -2.68 12.28 14.87
C VAL A 18 -2.92 13.74 14.50
N SER A 19 -1.91 14.59 14.66
CA SER A 19 -1.95 15.98 14.22
C SER A 19 -1.77 16.08 12.70
N GLU A 20 -2.29 17.15 12.07
CA GLU A 20 -2.26 17.35 10.62
C GLU A 20 -0.84 17.34 10.02
N ASP A 21 0.13 17.84 10.77
CA ASP A 21 1.55 17.87 10.39
C ASP A 21 2.16 16.47 10.30
N ARG A 22 1.61 15.48 11.01
CA ARG A 22 2.09 14.09 10.99
C ARG A 22 1.45 13.24 9.89
N VAL A 23 0.38 13.69 9.26
CA VAL A 23 -0.37 12.89 8.27
C VAL A 23 0.51 12.47 7.11
N GLU A 24 1.39 13.36 6.64
CA GLU A 24 2.28 13.06 5.53
C GLU A 24 3.34 12.02 5.89
N ASP A 25 3.87 12.06 7.12
CA ASP A 25 4.80 11.05 7.64
C ASP A 25 4.16 9.68 7.81
N GLU A 26 2.93 9.63 8.35
CA GLU A 26 2.16 8.39 8.47
C GLU A 26 1.83 7.81 7.09
N LEU A 27 1.47 8.66 6.12
CA LEU A 27 1.21 8.23 4.75
C LEU A 27 2.48 7.70 4.07
N ASN A 28 3.62 8.39 4.21
CA ASN A 28 4.89 7.91 3.67
C ASN A 28 5.30 6.58 4.30
N THR A 29 5.14 6.43 5.61
CA THR A 29 5.39 5.18 6.33
C THR A 29 4.49 4.05 5.79
N ALA A 30 3.21 4.31 5.57
CA ALA A 30 2.28 3.34 5.01
C ALA A 30 2.64 2.93 3.57
N VAL A 31 3.04 3.90 2.74
CA VAL A 31 3.51 3.66 1.37
C VAL A 31 4.77 2.81 1.35
N GLU A 32 5.74 3.08 2.22
CA GLU A 32 6.97 2.28 2.34
C GLU A 32 6.70 0.85 2.83
N ASP A 33 5.78 0.69 3.77
CA ASP A 33 5.35 -0.62 4.28
C ASP A 33 4.70 -1.47 3.17
N VAL A 34 3.80 -0.86 2.39
CA VAL A 34 3.21 -1.53 1.22
C VAL A 34 4.25 -1.78 0.13
N ALA A 35 5.17 -0.84 -0.12
CA ALA A 35 6.27 -1.04 -1.07
C ALA A 35 7.16 -2.23 -0.67
N ASN A 36 7.45 -2.40 0.62
CA ASN A 36 8.20 -3.56 1.12
C ASN A 36 7.47 -4.88 0.86
N MET A 37 6.14 -4.90 0.94
CA MET A 37 5.35 -6.07 0.53
C MET A 37 5.46 -6.31 -0.98
N VAL A 38 5.25 -5.29 -1.81
CA VAL A 38 5.36 -5.38 -3.27
C VAL A 38 6.74 -5.87 -3.70
N ARG A 39 7.80 -5.37 -3.08
CA ARG A 39 9.20 -5.74 -3.33
C ARG A 39 9.42 -7.25 -3.22
N ARG A 40 8.75 -7.93 -2.28
CA ARG A 40 8.88 -9.40 -2.15
C ARG A 40 8.28 -10.12 -3.35
N PHE A 41 7.18 -9.65 -3.89
CA PHE A 41 6.61 -10.22 -5.11
C PHE A 41 7.49 -9.96 -6.33
N VAL A 42 8.07 -8.75 -6.44
CA VAL A 42 9.02 -8.40 -7.49
C VAL A 42 10.26 -9.29 -7.45
N TRP A 43 10.86 -9.50 -6.27
CA TRP A 43 12.02 -10.38 -6.09
C TRP A 43 11.71 -11.85 -6.40
N ALA A 44 10.46 -12.28 -6.21
CA ALA A 44 9.96 -13.60 -6.60
C ALA A 44 9.55 -13.68 -8.10
N GLY A 45 9.88 -12.68 -8.91
CA GLY A 45 9.54 -12.63 -10.34
C GLY A 45 8.05 -12.38 -10.64
N GLN A 46 7.23 -12.07 -9.64
CA GLN A 46 5.79 -11.85 -9.75
C GLN A 46 5.47 -10.37 -10.02
N TYR A 47 6.02 -9.81 -11.10
CA TYR A 47 5.91 -8.38 -11.44
C TYR A 47 4.48 -7.87 -11.69
N SER A 48 3.55 -8.77 -12.02
CA SER A 48 2.16 -8.42 -12.32
C SER A 48 1.43 -7.73 -11.17
N PHE A 49 1.86 -7.92 -9.92
CA PHE A 49 1.33 -7.19 -8.76
C PHE A 49 1.76 -5.72 -8.76
N ALA A 50 3.04 -5.45 -9.03
CA ALA A 50 3.57 -4.10 -9.13
C ALA A 50 2.93 -3.35 -10.31
N ASP A 51 2.84 -4.01 -11.48
CA ASP A 51 2.23 -3.43 -12.68
C ASP A 51 0.77 -3.05 -12.46
N ARG A 52 -0.01 -3.91 -11.80
CA ARG A 52 -1.43 -3.64 -11.48
C ARG A 52 -1.60 -2.44 -10.56
N LEU A 53 -0.72 -2.26 -9.57
CA LEU A 53 -0.75 -1.10 -8.68
C LEU A 53 -0.30 0.18 -9.38
N ALA A 54 0.78 0.14 -10.15
CA ALA A 54 1.32 1.29 -10.87
C ALA A 54 0.32 1.86 -11.90
N ASN A 55 -0.46 0.98 -12.52
CA ASN A 55 -1.44 1.31 -13.56
C ASN A 55 -2.89 1.25 -13.07
N ALA A 56 -3.12 1.19 -11.76
CA ALA A 56 -4.47 1.14 -11.23
C ALA A 56 -5.26 2.40 -11.63
N ALA A 57 -6.44 2.19 -12.20
CA ALA A 57 -7.35 3.27 -12.58
C ALA A 57 -8.53 3.44 -11.61
N SER A 58 -8.65 2.55 -10.61
CA SER A 58 -9.72 2.59 -9.64
C SER A 58 -9.31 2.02 -8.28
N ARG A 59 -10.09 2.36 -7.26
CA ARG A 59 -9.93 1.84 -5.90
C ARG A 59 -10.09 0.32 -5.86
N GLU A 60 -11.00 -0.24 -6.65
CA GLU A 60 -11.26 -1.68 -6.73
C GLU A 60 -10.03 -2.42 -7.27
N ALA A 61 -9.36 -1.87 -8.28
CA ALA A 61 -8.14 -2.45 -8.83
C ALA A 61 -7.02 -2.52 -7.78
N VAL A 62 -6.82 -1.44 -7.01
CA VAL A 62 -5.85 -1.44 -5.91
C VAL A 62 -6.27 -2.41 -4.82
N THR A 63 -7.52 -2.36 -4.38
CA THR A 63 -8.07 -3.21 -3.31
C THR A 63 -7.92 -4.69 -3.65
N ALA A 64 -8.30 -5.10 -4.86
CA ALA A 64 -8.19 -6.49 -5.30
C ALA A 64 -6.73 -6.96 -5.35
N THR A 65 -5.83 -6.11 -5.84
CA THR A 65 -4.40 -6.42 -5.93
C THR A 65 -3.77 -6.56 -4.55
N LEU A 66 -4.00 -5.59 -3.65
CA LEU A 66 -3.51 -5.64 -2.28
C LEU A 66 -4.08 -6.85 -1.51
N TYR A 67 -5.37 -7.15 -1.67
CA TYR A 67 -5.99 -8.32 -1.07
C TYR A 67 -5.32 -9.62 -1.51
N GLU A 68 -5.06 -9.79 -2.81
CA GLU A 68 -4.42 -10.98 -3.34
C GLU A 68 -2.99 -11.15 -2.79
N MET A 69 -2.20 -10.06 -2.76
CA MET A 69 -0.86 -10.04 -2.20
C MET A 69 -0.84 -10.37 -0.71
N LEU A 70 -1.73 -9.76 0.07
CA LEU A 70 -1.88 -10.03 1.51
C LEU A 70 -2.22 -11.50 1.75
N ARG A 71 -3.17 -12.05 0.99
CA ARG A 71 -3.60 -13.44 1.08
C ARG A 71 -2.44 -14.41 0.79
N ILE A 72 -1.67 -14.17 -0.28
CA ILE A 72 -0.52 -15.00 -0.63
C ILE A 72 0.57 -14.90 0.44
N SER A 73 0.94 -13.68 0.83
CA SER A 73 2.00 -13.44 1.81
C SER A 73 1.67 -14.06 3.16
N LYS A 74 0.43 -13.86 3.63
CA LYS A 74 -0.05 -14.42 4.90
C LYS A 74 -0.07 -15.95 4.85
N SER A 75 -0.56 -16.55 3.76
CA SER A 75 -0.57 -18.00 3.60
C SER A 75 0.83 -18.61 3.55
N ALA A 76 1.78 -17.96 2.87
CA ALA A 76 3.17 -18.40 2.83
C ALA A 76 3.81 -18.30 4.22
N LEU A 77 3.62 -17.16 4.90
CA LEU A 77 4.17 -16.91 6.24
C LEU A 77 3.65 -17.91 7.28
N ASP A 78 2.32 -18.13 7.31
CA ASP A 78 1.68 -19.05 8.26
C ASP A 78 2.09 -20.52 8.01
N ALA A 79 2.42 -20.87 6.76
CA ALA A 79 2.91 -22.20 6.40
C ALA A 79 4.44 -22.36 6.55
N GLY A 80 5.17 -21.31 6.95
CA GLY A 80 6.63 -21.31 6.98
C GLY A 80 7.29 -21.47 5.61
N ARG A 81 6.60 -21.07 4.53
CA ARG A 81 7.06 -21.15 3.14
C ARG A 81 7.56 -19.81 2.63
N THR A 82 8.33 -19.86 1.55
CA THR A 82 8.75 -18.70 0.77
C THR A 82 7.78 -18.43 -0.38
N LEU A 83 7.85 -17.24 -0.99
CA LEU A 83 7.13 -16.89 -2.21
C LEU A 83 7.77 -17.54 -3.46
N ASP A 84 9.08 -17.74 -3.40
CA ASP A 84 9.94 -18.40 -4.38
C ASP A 84 11.19 -18.95 -3.65
N GLU A 85 12.13 -19.63 -4.32
CA GLU A 85 13.24 -20.39 -3.71
C GLU A 85 13.85 -19.73 -2.44
N ASP A 86 14.18 -18.43 -2.49
CA ASP A 86 14.81 -17.70 -1.36
C ASP A 86 14.05 -16.44 -0.89
N VAL A 87 12.83 -16.20 -1.37
CA VAL A 87 12.13 -14.95 -1.12
C VAL A 87 11.10 -15.11 0.00
N LYS A 88 11.44 -14.64 1.20
CA LYS A 88 10.50 -14.61 2.34
C LYS A 88 9.32 -13.66 2.07
N PRO A 89 8.09 -14.05 2.42
CA PRO A 89 6.94 -13.16 2.34
C PRO A 89 7.08 -12.00 3.33
N TYR A 90 6.42 -10.90 3.02
CA TYR A 90 6.24 -9.77 3.92
C TYR A 90 4.76 -9.38 3.91
N VAL A 91 4.19 -9.14 5.08
CA VAL A 91 2.79 -8.72 5.21
C VAL A 91 2.82 -7.28 5.70
N ALA A 92 2.39 -6.35 4.85
CA ALA A 92 2.21 -4.95 5.25
C ALA A 92 1.23 -4.87 6.42
N ARG A 93 1.44 -3.91 7.32
CA ARG A 93 0.60 -3.75 8.50
C ARG A 93 -0.82 -3.33 8.10
N GLU A 94 -1.80 -3.75 8.90
CA GLU A 94 -3.22 -3.46 8.63
C GLU A 94 -3.47 -1.95 8.56
N GLU A 95 -2.86 -1.18 9.47
CA GLU A 95 -2.98 0.28 9.49
C GLU A 95 -2.45 0.94 8.21
N SER A 96 -1.37 0.40 7.62
CA SER A 96 -0.78 0.93 6.40
C SER A 96 -1.69 0.72 5.20
N VAL A 97 -2.24 -0.48 5.05
CA VAL A 97 -3.20 -0.81 3.99
C VAL A 97 -4.48 0.00 4.17
N LYS A 98 -4.98 0.08 5.40
CA LYS A 98 -6.18 0.86 5.72
C LYS A 98 -6.00 2.34 5.38
N LEU A 99 -4.86 2.94 5.72
CA LEU A 99 -4.58 4.34 5.42
C LEU A 99 -4.59 4.61 3.90
N LEU A 100 -3.99 3.73 3.11
CA LEU A 100 -4.02 3.83 1.64
C LEU A 100 -5.45 3.78 1.07
N LEU A 101 -6.29 2.88 1.58
CA LEU A 101 -7.69 2.75 1.15
C LEU A 101 -8.55 3.92 1.63
N ASP A 102 -8.36 4.37 2.87
CA ASP A 102 -9.02 5.53 3.44
C ASP A 102 -8.70 6.80 2.64
N LEU A 103 -7.45 6.94 2.19
CA LEU A 103 -7.04 8.03 1.32
C LEU A 103 -7.81 8.00 0.00
N MET A 104 -7.99 6.82 -0.63
CA MET A 104 -8.79 6.71 -1.86
C MET A 104 -10.26 7.06 -1.68
N ASP A 105 -10.82 6.79 -0.49
CA ASP A 105 -12.19 7.15 -0.14
C ASP A 105 -12.37 8.66 0.03
N LEU A 106 -11.31 9.37 0.44
CA LEU A 106 -11.31 10.83 0.61
C LEU A 106 -10.90 11.58 -0.65
N ASP A 107 -9.88 11.07 -1.35
CA ASP A 107 -9.30 11.62 -2.57
C ASP A 107 -8.73 10.48 -3.42
N LEU A 108 -9.53 10.03 -4.39
CA LEU A 108 -9.17 8.93 -5.28
C LEU A 108 -7.85 9.19 -6.02
N ILE A 109 -7.59 10.42 -6.47
CA ILE A 109 -6.38 10.74 -7.25
C ILE A 109 -5.15 10.63 -6.35
N ALA A 110 -5.18 11.24 -5.17
CA ALA A 110 -4.09 11.16 -4.22
C ALA A 110 -3.83 9.71 -3.76
N GLY A 111 -4.90 8.93 -3.55
CA GLY A 111 -4.80 7.51 -3.20
C GLY A 111 -4.20 6.65 -4.29
N LEU A 112 -4.61 6.84 -5.55
CA LEU A 112 -4.00 6.15 -6.70
C LEU A 112 -2.53 6.51 -6.88
N GLU A 113 -2.16 7.78 -6.66
CA GLU A 113 -0.76 8.20 -6.71
C GLU A 113 0.07 7.58 -5.57
N ALA A 114 -0.49 7.45 -4.36
CA ALA A 114 0.16 6.74 -3.26
C ALA A 114 0.38 5.25 -3.57
N ALA A 115 -0.60 4.58 -4.18
CA ALA A 115 -0.46 3.19 -4.62
C ALA A 115 0.60 3.04 -5.71
N ARG A 116 0.65 3.98 -6.67
CA ARG A 116 1.70 4.04 -7.70
C ARG A 116 3.08 4.24 -7.08
N ARG A 117 3.22 5.15 -6.11
CA ARG A 117 4.47 5.37 -5.36
C ARG A 117 4.93 4.08 -4.68
N ALA A 118 4.03 3.33 -4.05
CA ALA A 118 4.37 2.06 -3.43
C ALA A 118 4.91 1.04 -4.45
N ALA A 119 4.30 0.97 -5.64
CA ALA A 119 4.76 0.10 -6.72
C ALA A 119 6.11 0.53 -7.32
N VAL A 120 6.37 1.83 -7.47
CA VAL A 120 7.63 2.38 -8.01
C VAL A 120 8.78 2.23 -7.02
N LEU A 121 8.51 2.30 -5.72
CA LEU A 121 9.50 2.09 -4.66
C LEU A 121 9.81 0.61 -4.41
N ALA A 122 9.01 -0.31 -4.96
CA ALA A 122 9.15 -1.75 -4.74
C ALA A 122 10.45 -2.31 -5.32
#